data_AF-A0A067SMG1-F1
#
_entry.id   AF-A0A067SMG1-F1
#
_cell.length_a   1.000
_cell.length_b   1.000
_cell.length_c   1.000
_cell.angle_alpha   90.00
_cell.angle_beta   90.00
_cell.angle_gamma   90.00
#
_symmetry.space_group_name_H-M   'P 1'
#
loop_
_entity.id
_entity.type
_entity.pdbx_description
1 polymer ?
#
loop_
_entity_poly.entity_id
_entity_poly.type
_entity_poly.pdbx_seq_one_letter_code
_entity_poly.pdbx_strand_id
1 'polypeptide(L)'
;WRNTCFRSNEITLSEAVESLTSDTPLVEARPGQNPSRWILFDTRSDKVAILAHAGLWSWNSDLRSGNFVPPGRKAPEGLPDSRMQTEISYKCEISYTIETSIDDSIYVLLKALEGHVCSQKNFNRSNRERRKWQDGTDRHRFVMSSKMLVKKSPFNTAQGSPLNTPYEIHPWVLEALNEQSEQLYIANPESPRYLDRQGEVLVDLFDSEESGFRRGDIVWFSFKLGFYVNRDHWAPEIIPTAFIRV
;
A
#
# COMPACT_ATOMS: atom_id res chain seq x y z
N TRP A 1 -12.80 10.71 10.62
CA TRP A 1 -11.92 9.58 10.25
C TRP A 1 -10.53 9.97 9.78
N ARG A 2 -10.32 11.04 8.99
CA ARG A 2 -8.97 11.47 8.56
C ARG A 2 -8.00 11.83 9.69
N ASN A 3 -8.53 12.30 10.83
CA ASN A 3 -7.76 12.69 12.00
C ASN A 3 -7.85 11.64 13.13
N THR A 4 -7.97 10.36 12.76
CA THR A 4 -8.13 9.26 13.71
C THR A 4 -7.05 8.22 13.42
N CYS A 5 -6.43 7.69 14.47
CA CYS A 5 -5.54 6.53 14.41
C CYS A 5 -6.17 5.38 15.22
N PHE A 6 -6.01 4.14 14.73
CA PHE A 6 -6.48 2.96 15.45
C PHE A 6 -5.37 2.33 16.30
N ARG A 7 -4.10 2.67 16.03
CA ARG A 7 -2.94 2.23 16.81
C ARG A 7 -2.13 3.42 17.29
N SER A 8 -1.49 3.27 18.45
CA SER A 8 -0.71 4.34 19.09
C SER A 8 0.57 4.72 18.34
N ASN A 9 1.05 3.85 17.44
CA ASN A 9 2.24 4.06 16.62
C ASN A 9 1.93 4.61 15.22
N GLU A 10 0.68 4.98 14.95
CA GLU A 10 0.25 5.59 13.69
C GLU A 10 0.25 7.12 13.82
N ILE A 11 0.51 7.80 12.71
CA ILE A 11 0.46 9.27 12.58
C ILE A 11 -0.54 9.58 11.48
N THR A 12 -1.49 10.49 11.70
CA THR A 12 -2.39 10.86 10.60
C THR A 12 -1.59 11.60 9.52
N LEU A 13 -1.99 11.44 8.27
CA LEU A 13 -1.30 12.09 7.14
C LEU A 13 -1.29 13.61 7.29
N SER A 14 -2.35 14.19 7.83
CA SER A 14 -2.44 15.63 8.13
C SER A 14 -1.45 16.06 9.21
N GLU A 15 -1.41 15.37 10.36
CA GLU A 15 -0.45 15.68 11.44
C GLU A 15 1.00 15.56 10.97
N ALA A 16 1.30 14.53 10.17
CA ALA A 16 2.63 14.36 9.61
C ALA A 16 3.05 15.59 8.77
N VAL A 17 2.16 16.08 7.90
CA VAL A 17 2.40 17.25 7.07
C VAL A 17 2.47 18.55 7.88
N GLU A 18 1.52 18.77 8.79
CA GLU A 18 1.47 19.97 9.64
C GLU A 18 2.76 20.11 10.47
N SER A 19 3.25 18.99 11.01
CA SER A 19 4.47 18.95 11.81
C SER A 19 5.74 19.38 11.06
N LEU A 20 5.77 19.29 9.73
CA LEU A 20 6.95 19.65 8.92
C LEU A 20 7.33 21.14 9.04
N THR A 21 6.38 21.98 9.46
CA THR A 21 6.60 23.41 9.68
C THR A 21 7.00 23.75 11.12
N SER A 22 6.98 22.76 12.02
CA SER A 22 7.38 22.93 13.41
C SER A 22 8.87 22.67 13.61
N ASP A 23 9.40 23.11 14.76
CA ASP A 23 10.79 22.82 15.16
C ASP A 23 11.02 21.31 15.43
N THR A 24 9.95 20.53 15.61
CA THR A 24 9.99 19.10 15.89
C THR A 24 9.10 18.31 14.93
N PRO A 25 9.52 18.13 13.65
CA PRO A 25 8.77 17.32 12.70
C PRO A 25 8.52 15.89 13.22
N LEU A 26 7.31 15.38 13.02
CA LEU A 26 6.94 14.01 13.41
C LEU A 26 7.51 12.97 12.44
N VAL A 27 7.82 13.40 11.22
CA VAL A 27 8.36 12.53 10.18
C VAL A 27 9.60 13.11 9.54
N GLU A 28 10.51 12.22 9.12
CA GLU A 28 11.70 12.58 8.36
C GLU A 28 11.89 11.59 7.20
N ALA A 29 12.17 12.09 6.00
CA ALA A 29 12.53 11.25 4.87
C ALA A 29 14.03 10.89 4.93
N ARG A 30 14.34 9.60 4.97
CA ARG A 30 15.73 9.09 5.03
C ARG A 30 16.00 8.06 3.94
N PRO A 31 17.25 7.90 3.49
CA PRO A 31 17.61 6.81 2.60
C PRO A 31 17.38 5.46 3.30
N GLY A 32 16.74 4.53 2.61
CA GLY A 32 16.64 3.14 3.04
C GLY A 32 17.96 2.39 2.82
N GLN A 33 17.93 1.06 2.96
CA GLN A 33 19.12 0.22 2.71
C GLN A 33 19.70 0.38 1.30
N ASN A 34 18.85 0.73 0.33
CA ASN A 34 19.26 1.08 -1.02
C ASN A 34 19.16 2.61 -1.18
N PRO A 35 20.23 3.33 -1.59
CA PRO A 35 20.22 4.79 -1.74
C PRO A 35 19.23 5.31 -2.78
N SER A 36 18.75 4.44 -3.69
CA SER A 36 17.68 4.76 -4.64
C SER A 36 16.28 4.71 -4.02
N ARG A 37 16.14 4.25 -2.78
CA ARG A 37 14.88 4.22 -2.02
C ARG A 37 15.01 5.08 -0.78
N TRP A 38 14.05 5.94 -0.59
CA TRP A 38 13.86 6.75 0.61
C TRP A 38 12.55 6.35 1.25
N ILE A 39 12.45 6.50 2.56
CA ILE A 39 11.23 6.16 3.30
C ILE A 39 11.05 7.14 4.46
N LEU A 40 9.80 7.40 4.82
CA LEU A 40 9.49 8.22 5.99
C LEU A 40 9.69 7.42 7.28
N PHE A 41 10.39 8.03 8.24
CA PHE A 41 10.58 7.54 9.60
C PHE A 41 9.81 8.42 10.59
N ASP A 42 9.22 7.82 11.61
CA ASP A 42 8.69 8.51 12.79
C ASP A 42 9.87 8.95 13.66
N THR A 43 10.03 10.24 13.85
CA THR A 43 11.17 10.83 14.58
C THR A 43 11.16 10.50 16.08
N ARG A 44 10.00 10.14 16.64
CA ARG A 44 9.84 9.80 18.07
C ARG A 44 10.31 8.39 18.38
N SER A 45 10.10 7.47 17.43
CA SER A 45 10.36 6.04 17.63
C SER A 45 11.55 5.51 16.82
N ASP A 46 12.07 6.30 15.89
CA ASP A 46 13.14 5.95 14.95
C ASP A 46 12.80 4.72 14.07
N LYS A 47 11.50 4.46 13.89
CA LYS A 47 10.96 3.38 13.05
C LYS A 47 10.33 3.96 11.80
N VAL A 48 10.12 3.12 10.79
CA VAL A 48 9.35 3.50 9.60
C VAL A 48 7.97 4.02 10.03
N ALA A 49 7.63 5.23 9.59
CA ALA A 49 6.36 5.85 9.91
C ALA A 49 5.21 5.06 9.29
N ILE A 50 4.15 4.84 10.09
CA ILE A 50 2.87 4.33 9.60
C ILE A 50 1.92 5.51 9.55
N LEU A 51 1.61 5.95 8.34
CA LEU A 51 0.70 7.06 8.09
C LEU A 51 -0.73 6.54 7.96
N ALA A 52 -1.70 7.36 8.36
CA ALA A 52 -3.12 7.03 8.30
C ALA A 52 -3.92 8.10 7.56
N HIS A 53 -4.89 7.68 6.75
CA HIS A 53 -5.84 8.57 6.09
C HIS A 53 -7.21 7.89 5.94
N ALA A 54 -8.21 8.62 5.48
CA ALA A 54 -9.52 8.05 5.18
C ALA A 54 -10.08 8.66 3.89
N GLY A 55 -10.82 7.87 3.13
CA GLY A 55 -11.46 8.30 1.90
C GLY A 55 -12.64 7.41 1.51
N LEU A 56 -13.29 7.74 0.40
CA LEU A 56 -14.41 6.97 -0.13
C LEU A 56 -13.89 5.82 -1.00
N TRP A 57 -14.24 4.59 -0.67
CA TRP A 57 -13.88 3.44 -1.47
C TRP A 57 -14.59 3.48 -2.81
N SER A 58 -13.84 3.32 -3.91
CA SER A 58 -14.42 3.27 -5.25
C SER A 58 -14.45 1.85 -5.80
N TRP A 59 -13.33 1.13 -5.70
CA TRP A 59 -13.15 -0.17 -6.36
C TRP A 59 -11.89 -0.87 -5.85
N ASN A 60 -11.87 -2.19 -5.96
CA ASN A 60 -10.67 -3.01 -5.80
C ASN A 60 -10.71 -4.26 -6.69
N SER A 61 -9.54 -4.82 -7.00
CA SER A 61 -9.46 -6.21 -7.47
C SER A 61 -9.81 -7.16 -6.32
N ASP A 62 -10.05 -8.44 -6.61
CA ASP A 62 -10.26 -9.44 -5.56
C ASP A 62 -9.20 -9.33 -4.45
N LEU A 63 -9.64 -9.28 -3.18
CA LEU A 63 -8.76 -8.98 -2.05
C LEU A 63 -7.86 -10.16 -1.64
N ARG A 64 -8.08 -11.35 -2.21
CA ARG A 64 -7.31 -12.57 -1.92
C ARG A 64 -6.49 -13.04 -3.13
N SER A 65 -7.04 -12.97 -4.34
CA SER A 65 -6.37 -13.38 -5.59
C SER A 65 -5.85 -12.20 -6.42
N GLY A 66 -6.19 -10.96 -6.08
CA GLY A 66 -5.74 -9.77 -6.81
C GLY A 66 -6.00 -9.86 -8.31
N ASN A 67 -4.95 -9.61 -9.10
CA ASN A 67 -4.97 -9.80 -10.55
C ASN A 67 -4.44 -11.17 -11.02
N PHE A 68 -4.14 -12.10 -10.12
CA PHE A 68 -3.68 -13.45 -10.49
C PHE A 68 -4.87 -14.35 -10.84
N VAL A 69 -4.87 -14.88 -12.06
CA VAL A 69 -5.91 -15.78 -12.57
C VAL A 69 -5.23 -16.92 -13.31
N PRO A 70 -5.24 -18.16 -12.77
CA PRO A 70 -4.63 -19.30 -13.44
C PRO A 70 -5.26 -19.57 -14.81
N PRO A 71 -4.50 -20.17 -15.75
CA PRO A 71 -5.03 -20.56 -17.05
C PRO A 71 -6.32 -21.40 -16.93
N GLY A 72 -7.33 -21.08 -17.74
CA GLY A 72 -8.61 -21.79 -17.76
C GLY A 72 -9.57 -21.45 -16.61
N ARG A 73 -9.20 -20.58 -15.66
CA ARG A 73 -10.12 -20.06 -14.64
C ARG A 73 -10.83 -18.81 -15.14
N LYS A 74 -12.07 -18.61 -14.66
CA LYS A 74 -12.83 -17.38 -14.92
C LYS A 74 -12.23 -16.24 -14.09
N ALA A 75 -11.93 -15.11 -14.73
CA ALA A 75 -11.46 -13.93 -14.03
C ALA A 75 -12.50 -13.42 -13.01
N PRO A 76 -12.07 -12.90 -11.84
CA PRO A 76 -12.96 -12.19 -10.93
C PRO A 76 -13.70 -11.04 -11.63
N GLU A 77 -14.93 -10.75 -11.19
CA GLU A 77 -15.74 -9.69 -11.77
C GLU A 77 -15.04 -8.33 -11.69
N GLY A 78 -15.08 -7.58 -12.78
CA GLY A 78 -14.49 -6.24 -12.84
C GLY A 78 -12.96 -6.21 -13.01
N LEU A 79 -12.27 -7.35 -13.08
CA LEU A 79 -10.84 -7.39 -13.42
C LEU A 79 -10.66 -7.31 -14.96
N PRO A 80 -9.99 -6.27 -15.50
CA PRO A 80 -9.73 -6.20 -16.94
C PRO A 80 -8.70 -7.24 -17.39
N ASP A 81 -8.92 -7.84 -18.55
CA ASP A 81 -8.00 -8.83 -19.16
C ASP A 81 -6.56 -8.32 -19.26
N SER A 82 -6.39 -7.02 -19.56
CA SER A 82 -5.08 -6.37 -19.66
C SER A 82 -4.31 -6.30 -18.34
N ARG A 83 -4.97 -6.51 -17.20
CA ARG A 83 -4.36 -6.52 -15.87
C ARG A 83 -4.12 -7.92 -15.34
N MET A 84 -4.73 -8.95 -15.94
CA MET A 84 -4.60 -10.34 -15.50
C MET A 84 -3.15 -10.82 -15.57
N GLN A 85 -2.75 -11.60 -14.58
CA GLN A 85 -1.49 -12.34 -14.55
C GLN A 85 -1.81 -13.82 -14.48
N THR A 86 -1.32 -14.59 -15.46
CA THR A 86 -1.50 -16.05 -15.51
C THR A 86 -0.37 -16.81 -14.85
N GLU A 87 0.71 -16.12 -14.50
CA GLU A 87 1.90 -16.65 -13.83
C GLU A 87 2.22 -15.83 -12.59
N ILE A 88 2.63 -16.50 -11.53
CA ILE A 88 3.08 -15.85 -10.30
C ILE A 88 4.36 -15.04 -10.55
N SER A 89 4.32 -13.76 -10.16
CA SER A 89 5.46 -12.88 -10.29
C SER A 89 5.28 -11.62 -9.43
N TYR A 90 6.29 -10.74 -9.43
CA TYR A 90 6.19 -9.41 -8.79
C TYR A 90 5.08 -8.50 -9.37
N LYS A 91 4.49 -8.89 -10.52
CA LYS A 91 3.36 -8.18 -11.15
C LYS A 91 2.00 -8.62 -10.56
N CYS A 92 1.97 -9.69 -9.77
CA CYS A 92 0.78 -10.10 -9.02
C CYS A 92 0.53 -9.10 -7.88
N GLU A 93 -0.57 -8.37 -7.96
CA GLU A 93 -0.92 -7.29 -7.06
C GLU A 93 -2.42 -7.21 -6.82
N ILE A 94 -2.77 -6.67 -5.67
CA ILE A 94 -4.12 -6.24 -5.35
C ILE A 94 -4.16 -4.74 -5.58
N SER A 95 -5.12 -4.28 -6.37
CA SER A 95 -5.32 -2.87 -6.69
C SER A 95 -6.52 -2.32 -5.92
N TYR A 96 -6.40 -1.09 -5.44
CA TYR A 96 -7.42 -0.36 -4.69
C TYR A 96 -7.61 1.00 -5.31
N THR A 97 -8.82 1.52 -5.26
CA THR A 97 -9.15 2.85 -5.75
C THR A 97 -10.01 3.58 -4.73
N ILE A 98 -9.57 4.78 -4.36
CA ILE A 98 -10.30 5.75 -3.55
C ILE A 98 -10.84 6.82 -4.49
N GLU A 99 -12.10 7.19 -4.30
CA GLU A 99 -12.76 8.31 -4.97
C GLU A 99 -12.30 9.62 -4.32
N THR A 100 -11.76 10.53 -5.14
CA THR A 100 -11.16 11.80 -4.67
C THR A 100 -11.78 13.03 -5.33
N SER A 101 -12.87 12.88 -6.10
CA SER A 101 -13.58 14.04 -6.68
C SER A 101 -14.22 14.96 -5.64
N ILE A 102 -14.59 14.44 -4.47
CA ILE A 102 -15.18 15.21 -3.36
C ILE A 102 -14.09 15.66 -2.37
N ASP A 103 -13.10 14.81 -2.12
CA ASP A 103 -12.00 15.04 -1.19
C ASP A 103 -10.68 14.63 -1.83
N ASP A 104 -9.92 15.63 -2.30
CA ASP A 104 -8.62 15.44 -2.92
C ASP A 104 -7.45 15.64 -1.94
N SER A 105 -7.73 15.71 -0.64
CA SER A 105 -6.73 16.03 0.38
C SER A 105 -5.53 15.10 0.37
N ILE A 106 -5.69 13.83 -0.02
CA ILE A 106 -4.58 12.89 -0.20
C ILE A 106 -3.53 13.42 -1.19
N TYR A 107 -3.94 14.04 -2.30
CA TYR A 107 -3.02 14.62 -3.28
C TYR A 107 -2.29 15.83 -2.71
N VAL A 108 -3.01 16.71 -1.99
CA VAL A 108 -2.44 17.91 -1.36
C VAL A 108 -1.39 17.52 -0.31
N LEU A 109 -1.74 16.57 0.57
CA LEU A 109 -0.88 16.13 1.66
C LEU A 109 0.34 15.35 1.14
N LEU A 110 0.16 14.45 0.17
CA LEU A 110 1.30 13.77 -0.47
C LEU A 110 2.22 14.75 -1.18
N LYS A 111 1.70 15.82 -1.78
CA LYS A 111 2.52 16.86 -2.41
C LYS A 111 3.41 17.58 -1.40
N ALA A 112 2.91 17.82 -0.18
CA ALA A 112 3.72 18.41 0.88
C ALA A 112 4.86 17.46 1.31
N LEU A 113 4.58 16.17 1.48
CA LEU A 113 5.61 15.15 1.78
C LEU A 113 6.62 14.97 0.63
N GLU A 114 6.17 15.07 -0.63
CA GLU A 114 7.05 15.14 -1.79
C GLU A 114 7.99 16.36 -1.72
N GLY A 115 7.47 17.53 -1.36
CA GLY A 115 8.27 18.73 -1.14
C GLY A 115 9.33 18.52 -0.05
N HIS A 116 8.95 17.88 1.05
CA HIS A 116 9.85 17.55 2.14
C HIS A 116 10.98 16.62 1.70
N VAL A 117 10.70 15.50 1.03
CA VAL A 117 11.78 14.61 0.55
C VAL A 117 12.68 15.30 -0.47
N CYS A 118 12.14 16.19 -1.32
CA CYS A 118 12.92 16.96 -2.28
C CYS A 118 13.88 17.96 -1.62
N SER A 119 13.55 18.45 -0.42
CA SER A 119 14.46 19.29 0.37
C SER A 119 15.60 18.51 1.03
N GLN A 120 15.53 17.18 1.08
CA GLN A 120 16.56 16.38 1.73
C GLN A 120 17.85 16.36 0.90
N LYS A 121 18.97 16.58 1.59
CA LYS A 121 20.29 16.48 0.98
C LYS A 121 20.45 15.08 0.40
N ASN A 122 20.94 14.99 -0.83
CA ASN A 122 21.19 13.74 -1.56
C ASN A 122 19.96 13.01 -2.09
N PHE A 123 18.74 13.48 -1.87
CA PHE A 123 17.61 12.97 -2.61
C PHE A 123 17.74 13.35 -4.09
N ASN A 124 17.35 12.44 -4.99
CA ASN A 124 17.32 12.66 -6.44
C ASN A 124 18.54 13.40 -7.02
N ARG A 125 19.77 12.98 -6.68
CA ARG A 125 21.02 13.65 -7.09
C ARG A 125 21.16 13.88 -8.59
N SER A 126 20.53 13.04 -9.40
CA SER A 126 20.55 13.12 -10.86
C SER A 126 19.45 14.02 -11.43
N ASN A 127 18.71 14.75 -10.59
CA ASN A 127 17.64 15.66 -10.98
C ASN A 127 16.63 15.02 -11.96
N ARG A 128 16.19 13.79 -11.65
CA ARG A 128 15.18 13.09 -12.43
C ARG A 128 13.83 13.78 -12.29
N GLU A 129 13.00 13.69 -13.32
CA GLU A 129 11.64 14.22 -13.25
C GLU A 129 10.75 13.36 -12.35
N ARG A 130 9.72 13.97 -11.75
CA ARG A 130 8.68 13.25 -11.01
C ARG A 130 7.78 12.52 -12.01
N ARG A 131 7.55 11.22 -11.83
CA ARG A 131 6.67 10.42 -12.72
C ARG A 131 5.28 11.05 -12.80
N LYS A 132 4.69 11.25 -13.99
CA LYS A 132 3.37 11.90 -14.10
C LYS A 132 2.18 11.13 -13.49
N TRP A 133 2.31 9.81 -13.33
CA TRP A 133 1.24 8.98 -12.76
C TRP A 133 0.88 9.45 -11.35
N GLN A 134 -0.37 9.89 -11.14
CA GLN A 134 -0.90 10.38 -9.85
C GLN A 134 -0.09 11.52 -9.25
N ASP A 135 0.31 12.49 -10.08
CA ASP A 135 0.93 13.75 -9.65
C ASP A 135 -0.07 14.82 -9.20
N GLY A 136 -1.36 14.50 -9.28
CA GLY A 136 -2.45 15.42 -8.99
C GLY A 136 -2.89 16.26 -10.18
N THR A 137 -2.41 15.99 -11.41
CA THR A 137 -2.99 16.58 -12.63
C THR A 137 -4.40 16.03 -12.88
N ASP A 138 -4.61 14.74 -12.58
CA ASP A 138 -5.91 14.10 -12.57
C ASP A 138 -6.25 13.61 -11.15
N ARG A 139 -7.32 14.16 -10.56
CA ARG A 139 -7.67 13.99 -9.14
C ARG A 139 -9.02 13.33 -8.90
N HIS A 140 -9.65 12.73 -9.91
CA HIS A 140 -10.94 12.06 -9.68
C HIS A 140 -10.77 10.77 -8.85
N ARG A 141 -9.63 10.08 -8.99
CA ARG A 141 -9.35 8.85 -8.26
C ARG A 141 -7.92 8.79 -7.77
N PHE A 142 -7.73 8.12 -6.65
CA PHE A 142 -6.42 7.74 -6.14
C PHE A 142 -6.32 6.21 -6.12
N VAL A 143 -5.20 5.66 -6.58
CA VAL A 143 -5.01 4.24 -6.87
C VAL A 143 -3.82 3.78 -6.06
N MET A 144 -4.03 2.71 -5.30
CA MET A 144 -3.00 2.07 -4.52
C MET A 144 -2.87 0.62 -4.98
N SER A 145 -1.73 0.02 -4.70
CA SER A 145 -1.54 -1.40 -4.94
C SER A 145 -0.68 -2.02 -3.85
N SER A 146 -0.96 -3.27 -3.50
CA SER A 146 -0.07 -4.08 -2.67
C SER A 146 0.38 -5.32 -3.44
N LYS A 147 1.64 -5.71 -3.26
CA LYS A 147 2.15 -6.94 -3.85
C LYS A 147 1.56 -8.14 -3.13
N MET A 148 1.07 -9.12 -3.91
CA MET A 148 0.62 -10.39 -3.36
C MET A 148 1.80 -11.31 -3.03
N LEU A 149 2.88 -11.16 -3.80
CA LEU A 149 4.05 -12.02 -3.77
C LEU A 149 5.31 -11.19 -3.60
N VAL A 150 6.28 -11.72 -2.86
CA VAL A 150 7.62 -11.14 -2.74
C VAL A 150 8.67 -12.18 -3.13
N LYS A 151 9.82 -11.71 -3.65
CA LYS A 151 10.94 -12.60 -3.91
C LYS A 151 11.43 -13.21 -2.59
N LYS A 152 11.68 -14.51 -2.60
CA LYS A 152 12.31 -15.21 -1.49
C LYS A 152 13.72 -14.65 -1.28
N SER A 153 14.06 -14.37 -0.04
CA SER A 153 15.37 -13.89 0.38
C SER A 153 15.69 -14.40 1.78
N PRO A 154 16.96 -14.46 2.20
CA PRO A 154 17.32 -14.87 3.56
C PRO A 154 16.57 -14.11 4.67
N PHE A 155 16.19 -12.86 4.41
CA PHE A 155 15.51 -11.98 5.38
C PHE A 155 14.03 -12.26 5.56
N ASN A 156 13.34 -12.82 4.56
CA ASN A 156 11.92 -13.14 4.63
C ASN A 156 11.63 -14.65 4.64
N THR A 157 12.66 -15.50 4.53
CA THR A 157 12.49 -16.97 4.47
C THR A 157 12.00 -17.55 5.80
N ALA A 158 12.39 -16.99 6.96
CA ALA A 158 11.92 -17.47 8.28
C ALA A 158 10.41 -17.18 8.52
N GLN A 159 9.88 -16.15 7.89
CA GLN A 159 8.44 -15.80 7.88
C GLN A 159 7.71 -16.36 6.64
N GLY A 160 8.43 -17.02 5.74
CA GLY A 160 8.07 -17.15 4.33
C GLY A 160 8.01 -18.57 3.80
N SER A 161 7.61 -19.54 4.62
CA SER A 161 6.93 -20.71 4.05
C SER A 161 5.60 -20.22 3.46
N PRO A 162 5.10 -20.76 2.33
CA PRO A 162 3.75 -20.49 1.85
C PRO A 162 2.68 -20.62 2.95
N LEU A 163 2.96 -21.36 4.03
CA LEU A 163 2.04 -21.62 5.14
C LEU A 163 2.18 -20.69 6.35
N ASN A 164 3.14 -19.75 6.37
CA ASN A 164 3.42 -18.93 7.57
C ASN A 164 3.00 -17.45 7.41
N THR A 165 2.00 -17.18 6.58
CA THR A 165 1.39 -15.85 6.47
C THR A 165 0.36 -15.63 7.58
N PRO A 166 0.19 -14.40 8.09
CA PRO A 166 -0.81 -14.08 9.10
C PRO A 166 -2.24 -13.97 8.53
N TYR A 167 -2.50 -14.59 7.38
CA TYR A 167 -3.75 -14.52 6.64
C TYR A 167 -3.93 -15.77 5.77
N GLU A 168 -5.18 -16.06 5.39
CA GLU A 168 -5.54 -17.15 4.50
C GLU A 168 -5.17 -16.80 3.04
N ILE A 169 -4.39 -17.67 2.40
CA ILE A 169 -3.99 -17.51 1.00
C ILE A 169 -5.07 -18.10 0.10
N HIS A 170 -5.43 -17.37 -0.96
CA HIS A 170 -6.37 -17.87 -1.97
C HIS A 170 -5.89 -19.20 -2.57
N PRO A 171 -6.76 -20.22 -2.75
CA PRO A 171 -6.35 -21.54 -3.25
C PRO A 171 -5.53 -21.51 -4.54
N TRP A 172 -5.91 -20.66 -5.50
CA TRP A 172 -5.14 -20.49 -6.74
C TRP A 172 -3.71 -20.03 -6.52
N VAL A 173 -3.52 -19.08 -5.60
CA VAL A 173 -2.18 -18.53 -5.31
C VAL A 173 -1.36 -19.58 -4.58
N LEU A 174 -1.96 -20.32 -3.65
CA LEU A 174 -1.30 -21.41 -2.93
C LEU A 174 -0.87 -22.54 -3.87
N GLU A 175 -1.74 -22.97 -4.78
CA GLU A 175 -1.45 -23.97 -5.81
C GLU A 175 -0.25 -23.53 -6.65
N ALA A 176 -0.29 -22.32 -7.21
CA ALA A 176 0.80 -21.79 -8.03
C ALA A 176 2.11 -21.60 -7.26
N LEU A 177 2.06 -21.25 -5.96
CA LEU A 177 3.24 -21.18 -5.11
C LEU A 177 3.89 -22.55 -4.89
N ASN A 178 3.09 -23.61 -4.77
CA ASN A 178 3.57 -24.97 -4.59
C ASN A 178 4.12 -25.59 -5.88
N GLU A 179 3.65 -25.15 -7.04
CA GLU A 179 4.09 -25.63 -8.36
C GLU A 179 5.43 -25.04 -8.84
N GLN A 180 5.99 -24.08 -8.10
CA GLN A 180 7.29 -23.50 -8.40
C GLN A 180 8.40 -24.56 -8.37
N SER A 181 9.05 -24.77 -9.53
CA SER A 181 10.24 -25.64 -9.63
C SER A 181 11.38 -25.15 -8.75
N GLU A 182 11.60 -23.84 -8.74
CA GLU A 182 12.47 -23.13 -7.82
C GLU A 182 11.60 -22.19 -7.00
N GLN A 183 11.60 -22.32 -5.68
CA GLN A 183 10.80 -21.50 -4.74
C GLN A 183 11.29 -20.03 -4.72
N LEU A 184 11.12 -19.32 -5.84
CA LEU A 184 11.61 -17.97 -6.09
C LEU A 184 10.73 -16.90 -5.46
N TYR A 185 9.43 -17.16 -5.38
CA TYR A 185 8.45 -16.28 -4.78
C TYR A 185 7.77 -16.94 -3.57
N ILE A 186 7.38 -16.11 -2.62
CA ILE A 186 6.58 -16.48 -1.46
C ILE A 186 5.39 -15.50 -1.37
N ALA A 187 4.34 -15.90 -0.67
CA ALA A 187 3.26 -14.99 -0.32
C ALA A 187 3.81 -13.81 0.49
N ASN A 188 3.30 -12.60 0.23
CA ASN A 188 3.78 -11.40 0.90
C ASN A 188 3.35 -11.40 2.38
N PRO A 189 4.26 -11.54 3.36
CA PRO A 189 3.87 -11.56 4.77
C PRO A 189 3.35 -10.20 5.26
N GLU A 190 3.68 -9.12 4.53
CA GLU A 190 3.23 -7.76 4.82
C GLU A 190 1.99 -7.36 3.98
N SER A 191 1.21 -8.31 3.47
CA SER A 191 -0.06 -7.99 2.79
C SER A 191 -0.97 -7.17 3.72
N PRO A 192 -1.73 -6.20 3.17
CA PRO A 192 -2.63 -5.38 3.97
C PRO A 192 -3.66 -6.23 4.70
N ARG A 193 -4.01 -5.85 5.93
CA ARG A 193 -5.17 -6.39 6.63
C ARG A 193 -6.43 -5.69 6.17
N TYR A 194 -7.53 -6.42 6.02
CA TYR A 194 -8.84 -5.85 5.72
C TYR A 194 -9.74 -6.09 6.91
N LEU A 195 -10.26 -5.01 7.48
CA LEU A 195 -11.01 -5.05 8.72
C LEU A 195 -12.35 -4.31 8.56
N ASP A 196 -13.29 -4.68 9.39
CA ASP A 196 -14.57 -4.00 9.55
C ASP A 196 -14.71 -3.49 10.98
N ARG A 197 -15.12 -2.22 11.14
CA ARG A 197 -15.36 -1.64 12.47
C ARG A 197 -16.80 -1.92 12.88
N GLN A 198 -16.96 -2.76 13.90
CA GLN A 198 -18.27 -3.06 14.50
C GLN A 198 -18.32 -2.47 15.90
N GLY A 199 -18.84 -1.23 16.00
CA GLY A 199 -18.80 -0.44 17.23
C GLY A 199 -17.37 -0.07 17.62
N GLU A 200 -16.89 -0.62 18.75
CA GLU A 200 -15.53 -0.39 19.25
C GLU A 200 -14.54 -1.51 18.89
N VAL A 201 -15.01 -2.55 18.21
CA VAL A 201 -14.19 -3.72 17.85
C VAL A 201 -13.86 -3.69 16.37
N LEU A 202 -12.63 -4.11 16.04
CA LEU A 202 -12.21 -4.39 14.67
C LEU A 202 -12.26 -5.89 14.46
N VAL A 203 -13.04 -6.33 13.47
CA VAL A 203 -13.12 -7.74 13.05
C VAL A 203 -12.51 -7.90 11.67
N ASP A 204 -12.15 -9.13 11.29
CA ASP A 204 -11.72 -9.41 9.92
C ASP A 204 -12.88 -9.11 8.97
N LEU A 205 -12.60 -8.37 7.89
CA LEU A 205 -13.62 -8.02 6.90
C LEU A 205 -14.29 -9.28 6.33
N PHE A 206 -13.55 -10.36 6.14
CA PHE A 206 -14.07 -11.59 5.55
C PHE A 206 -15.02 -12.36 6.48
N ASP A 207 -14.97 -12.09 7.79
CA ASP A 207 -15.86 -12.67 8.80
C ASP A 207 -17.08 -11.77 9.09
N SER A 208 -17.17 -10.59 8.46
CA SER A 208 -18.29 -9.66 8.62
C SER A 208 -19.50 -10.02 7.76
N GLU A 209 -20.69 -9.51 8.11
CA GLU A 209 -21.92 -9.71 7.32
C GLU A 209 -21.76 -9.24 5.87
N GLU A 210 -21.01 -8.15 5.67
CA GLU A 210 -20.66 -7.63 4.35
C GLU A 210 -19.17 -7.90 4.08
N SER A 211 -18.88 -9.11 3.61
CA SER A 211 -17.53 -9.69 3.45
C SER A 211 -16.68 -9.09 2.31
N GLY A 212 -16.68 -7.76 2.19
CA GLY A 212 -15.96 -7.00 1.19
C GLY A 212 -16.28 -5.51 1.25
N PHE A 213 -15.38 -4.69 0.73
CA PHE A 213 -15.66 -3.25 0.59
C PHE A 213 -16.59 -2.99 -0.59
N ARG A 214 -17.48 -2.03 -0.42
CA ARG A 214 -18.41 -1.56 -1.44
C ARG A 214 -18.08 -0.15 -1.87
N ARG A 215 -18.50 0.20 -3.08
CA ARG A 215 -18.37 1.57 -3.57
C ARG A 215 -19.19 2.50 -2.66
N GLY A 216 -18.55 3.56 -2.17
CA GLY A 216 -19.15 4.53 -1.27
C GLY A 216 -18.84 4.28 0.20
N ASP A 217 -18.27 3.13 0.56
CA ASP A 217 -17.81 2.88 1.94
C ASP A 217 -16.79 3.96 2.33
N ILE A 218 -16.88 4.44 3.58
CA ILE A 218 -15.79 5.22 4.14
C ILE A 218 -14.75 4.23 4.64
N VAL A 219 -13.55 4.30 4.07
CA VAL A 219 -12.45 3.41 4.43
C VAL A 219 -11.33 4.25 5.02
N TRP A 220 -10.99 3.95 6.27
CA TRP A 220 -9.74 4.35 6.87
C TRP A 220 -8.65 3.40 6.40
N PHE A 221 -7.46 3.91 6.10
CA PHE A 221 -6.34 3.07 5.69
C PHE A 221 -5.02 3.60 6.23
N SER A 222 -4.15 2.66 6.59
CA SER A 222 -2.77 2.95 6.96
C SER A 222 -1.78 2.47 5.92
N PHE A 223 -0.65 3.16 5.81
CA PHE A 223 0.37 2.89 4.83
C PHE A 223 1.75 3.39 5.28
N LYS A 224 2.80 2.76 4.76
CA LYS A 224 4.16 3.31 4.76
C LYS A 224 4.32 4.15 3.49
N LEU A 225 5.06 5.26 3.57
CA LEU A 225 5.38 6.08 2.38
C LEU A 225 6.87 5.99 2.06
N GLY A 226 7.16 5.40 0.90
CA GLY A 226 8.47 5.40 0.27
C GLY A 226 8.56 6.38 -0.89
N PHE A 227 9.79 6.65 -1.33
CA PHE A 227 10.09 7.34 -2.57
C PHE A 227 11.21 6.57 -3.26
N TYR A 228 11.08 6.31 -4.55
CA TYR A 228 12.16 5.68 -5.32
C TYR A 228 12.66 6.63 -6.40
N VAL A 229 13.95 6.56 -6.69
CA VAL A 229 14.63 7.26 -7.78
C VAL A 229 15.23 6.20 -8.70
N ASN A 230 14.72 6.07 -9.92
CA ASN A 230 15.28 5.15 -10.91
C ASN A 230 16.07 5.93 -11.99
N ARG A 231 16.36 5.29 -13.13
CA ARG A 231 17.12 5.91 -14.22
C ARG A 231 16.36 7.04 -14.93
N ASP A 232 15.04 6.95 -14.96
CA ASP A 232 14.19 7.79 -15.81
C ASP A 232 13.44 8.85 -14.99
N HIS A 233 12.96 8.48 -13.81
CA HIS A 233 12.12 9.32 -12.96
C HIS A 233 12.30 8.99 -11.47
N TRP A 234 11.71 9.83 -10.62
CA TRP A 234 11.40 9.46 -9.24
C TRP A 234 9.88 9.48 -9.00
N ALA A 235 9.41 8.76 -7.99
CA ALA A 235 8.00 8.80 -7.60
C ALA A 235 7.81 8.39 -6.14
N PRO A 236 6.71 8.83 -5.49
CA PRO A 236 6.26 8.22 -4.25
C PRO A 236 5.79 6.77 -4.48
N GLU A 237 5.91 5.95 -3.45
CA GLU A 237 5.42 4.58 -3.36
C GLU A 237 4.62 4.46 -2.05
N ILE A 238 3.31 4.30 -2.17
CA ILE A 238 2.44 3.99 -1.03
C ILE A 238 2.40 2.49 -0.85
N ILE A 239 2.69 2.04 0.37
CA ILE A 239 2.70 0.63 0.75
C ILE A 239 1.59 0.44 1.79
N PRO A 240 0.38 0.06 1.37
CA PRO A 240 -0.74 -0.12 2.30
C PRO A 240 -0.43 -1.19 3.35
N THR A 241 -0.90 -1.00 4.57
CA THR A 241 -0.72 -1.93 5.70
C THR A 241 -2.04 -2.40 6.28
N ALA A 242 -3.09 -1.58 6.24
CA ALA A 242 -4.43 -1.98 6.62
C ALA A 242 -5.48 -1.09 5.94
N PHE A 243 -6.67 -1.66 5.73
CA PHE A 243 -7.90 -0.98 5.35
C PHE A 243 -8.99 -1.36 6.34
N ILE A 244 -9.77 -0.38 6.79
CA ILE A 244 -10.81 -0.52 7.80
C ILE A 244 -12.06 0.20 7.30
N ARG A 245 -13.16 -0.53 7.12
CA ARG A 245 -14.49 0.07 6.88
C ARG A 245 -14.98 0.69 8.20
N VAL A 246 -15.43 1.96 8.14
CA VAL A 246 -15.80 2.77 9.32
C VAL A 246 -17.13 3.50 9.16
#